data_AF-A0A161XKJ8-F1
#
_entry.id   AF-A0A161XKJ8-F1
#
_cell.length_a   1.000
_cell.length_b   1.000
_cell.length_c   1.000
_cell.angle_alpha   90.00
_cell.angle_beta   90.00
_cell.angle_gamma   90.00
#
_symmetry.space_group_name_H-M   'P 1'
#
loop_
_entity.id
_entity.type
_entity.pdbx_description
1 polymer ?
#
loop_
_entity_poly.entity_id
_entity_poly.type
_entity_poly.pdbx_seq_one_letter_code
_entity_poly.pdbx_strand_id
1 'polypeptide(L)'
;MSLAEEFEWFADWCVGTSPLYEKLARGVADDPYLLSLAEEIPPKRGTPNILFAAVHWHLLSGVSHPLTDFYPSVTDDPKTADPFPPFREFCAEHEDELLPLLRNRRTQTNAVRRCTALFPAFSHISNEVGGEPLALVELGPSGGLNLCWDRYVYDYGDEGRYGTGECILDSEIRSERSPPLPDEFPRVASRIGIDLNPLDVRDETDARWLRALVWPEHEDRHRLLRGATNVARRNRSNFDRGTRSRNSPTFSRGFRRTFRSACSTRRCDINSRKRHRTDSGRGSKLPRRNDRSTGCPVTRRRKSGKELSRSIGSTARSTDGYSPTNNTENGFGGFDNSVQLDCFLVL
;
A
#
# COMPACT_ATOMS: atom_id res chain seq x y z
N MET A 1 1.28 -18.25 -18.43
CA MET A 1 -0.11 -17.84 -18.58
C MET A 1 -0.18 -17.05 -19.88
N SER A 2 -1.02 -17.49 -20.82
CA SER A 2 -1.37 -16.70 -22.00
C SER A 2 -2.18 -15.48 -21.56
N LEU A 3 -2.38 -14.52 -22.46
CA LEU A 3 -3.16 -13.33 -22.15
C LEU A 3 -4.64 -13.69 -21.91
N ALA A 4 -5.20 -14.61 -22.70
CA ALA A 4 -6.55 -15.14 -22.50
C ALA A 4 -6.70 -15.79 -21.11
N GLU A 5 -5.72 -16.61 -20.69
CA GLU A 5 -5.72 -17.20 -19.33
C GLU A 5 -5.60 -16.13 -18.23
N GLU A 6 -4.91 -15.01 -18.47
CA GLU A 6 -4.84 -13.87 -17.53
C GLU A 6 -6.21 -13.20 -17.37
N PHE A 7 -6.97 -13.05 -18.46
CA PHE A 7 -8.33 -12.50 -18.42
C PHE A 7 -9.34 -13.45 -17.78
N GLU A 8 -9.28 -14.75 -18.05
CA GLU A 8 -10.11 -15.75 -17.34
C GLU A 8 -9.83 -15.76 -15.85
N TRP A 9 -8.54 -15.75 -15.48
CA TRP A 9 -8.13 -15.65 -14.08
C TRP A 9 -8.65 -14.36 -13.44
N PHE A 10 -8.58 -13.22 -14.15
CA PHE A 10 -9.16 -11.95 -13.69
C PHE A 10 -10.68 -12.01 -13.54
N ALA A 11 -11.39 -12.68 -14.44
CA ALA A 11 -12.83 -12.85 -14.36
C ALA A 11 -13.24 -13.59 -13.08
N ASP A 12 -12.50 -14.63 -12.69
CA ASP A 12 -12.75 -15.35 -11.45
C ASP A 12 -12.63 -14.46 -10.20
N TRP A 13 -11.75 -13.44 -10.23
CA TRP A 13 -11.66 -12.43 -9.18
C TRP A 13 -12.82 -11.44 -9.14
N CYS A 14 -13.53 -11.28 -10.26
CA CYS A 14 -14.66 -10.38 -10.36
C CYS A 14 -15.95 -10.99 -9.78
N VAL A 15 -15.99 -12.32 -9.61
CA VAL A 15 -17.15 -13.04 -9.09
C VAL A 15 -17.56 -12.49 -7.72
N GLY A 16 -18.83 -12.09 -7.62
CA GLY A 16 -19.41 -11.56 -6.40
C GLY A 16 -18.99 -10.13 -6.03
N THR A 17 -18.20 -9.44 -6.86
CA THR A 17 -17.75 -8.06 -6.59
C THR A 17 -17.91 -7.11 -7.79
N SER A 18 -17.75 -7.56 -9.03
CA SER A 18 -17.99 -6.76 -10.25
C SER A 18 -18.53 -7.65 -11.38
N PRO A 19 -19.85 -7.85 -11.45
CA PRO A 19 -20.48 -8.61 -12.53
C PRO A 19 -20.19 -8.04 -13.92
N LEU A 20 -19.99 -6.72 -14.04
CA LEU A 20 -19.63 -6.09 -15.31
C LEU A 20 -18.25 -6.55 -15.77
N TYR A 21 -17.23 -6.38 -14.93
CA TYR A 21 -15.86 -6.76 -15.31
C TYR A 21 -15.68 -8.27 -15.44
N GLU A 22 -16.44 -9.07 -14.70
CA GLU A 22 -16.49 -10.53 -14.91
C GLU A 22 -16.90 -10.86 -16.35
N LYS A 23 -18.06 -10.36 -16.80
CA LYS A 23 -18.56 -10.61 -18.16
C LYS A 23 -17.59 -10.10 -19.23
N LEU A 24 -17.09 -8.88 -19.06
CA LEU A 24 -16.16 -8.28 -20.01
C LEU A 24 -14.84 -9.04 -20.09
N ALA A 25 -14.29 -9.51 -18.96
CA ALA A 25 -13.05 -10.26 -18.93
C ALA A 25 -13.15 -11.60 -19.65
N ARG A 26 -14.24 -12.36 -19.45
CA ARG A 26 -14.48 -13.59 -20.21
C ARG A 26 -14.63 -13.32 -21.71
N GLY A 27 -15.38 -12.28 -22.07
CA GLY A 27 -15.52 -11.88 -23.47
C GLY A 27 -14.18 -11.46 -24.11
N VAL A 28 -13.31 -10.76 -23.37
CA VAL A 28 -11.97 -10.40 -23.86
C VAL A 28 -11.10 -11.65 -24.05
N ALA A 29 -11.20 -12.64 -23.16
CA ALA A 29 -10.42 -13.88 -23.27
C ALA A 29 -10.72 -14.65 -24.58
N ASP A 30 -11.94 -14.50 -25.12
CA ASP A 30 -12.40 -15.17 -26.34
C ASP A 30 -12.31 -14.30 -27.61
N ASP A 31 -11.95 -13.01 -27.53
CA ASP A 31 -11.92 -12.09 -28.68
C ASP A 31 -10.46 -11.76 -29.11
N PRO A 32 -10.02 -12.24 -30.30
CA PRO A 32 -8.65 -12.01 -30.77
C PRO A 32 -8.29 -10.53 -30.96
N TYR A 33 -9.25 -9.67 -31.30
CA TYR A 33 -9.00 -8.24 -31.48
C TYR A 33 -8.70 -7.59 -30.13
N LEU A 34 -9.52 -7.84 -29.11
CA LEU A 34 -9.31 -7.29 -27.77
C LEU A 34 -8.04 -7.83 -27.11
N LEU A 35 -7.68 -9.10 -27.36
CA LEU A 35 -6.39 -9.64 -26.96
C LEU A 35 -5.23 -8.90 -27.63
N SER A 36 -5.31 -8.64 -28.94
CA SER A 36 -4.26 -7.88 -29.65
C SER A 36 -4.13 -6.44 -29.13
N LEU A 37 -5.24 -5.80 -28.77
CA LEU A 37 -5.23 -4.49 -28.14
C LEU A 37 -4.57 -4.54 -26.75
N ALA A 38 -4.85 -5.59 -25.97
CA ALA A 38 -4.26 -5.78 -24.65
C ALA A 38 -2.75 -6.14 -24.69
N GLU A 39 -2.23 -6.70 -25.79
CA GLU A 39 -0.79 -6.95 -26.00
C GLU A 39 0.05 -5.67 -26.03
N GLU A 40 -0.57 -4.52 -26.32
CA GLU A 40 0.09 -3.21 -26.29
C GLU A 40 0.47 -2.75 -24.88
N ILE A 41 -0.07 -3.40 -23.85
CA ILE A 41 0.25 -3.13 -22.46
C ILE A 41 1.59 -3.80 -22.11
N PRO A 42 2.59 -3.04 -21.65
CA PRO A 42 3.87 -3.64 -21.29
C PRO A 42 3.72 -4.68 -20.16
N PRO A 43 4.53 -5.75 -20.17
CA PRO A 43 4.37 -6.86 -19.24
C PRO A 43 4.52 -6.41 -17.79
N LYS A 44 3.87 -7.16 -16.87
CA LYS A 44 3.86 -6.90 -15.42
C LYS A 44 3.23 -5.56 -15.02
N ARG A 45 2.22 -5.10 -15.76
CA ARG A 45 1.42 -3.90 -15.42
C ARG A 45 0.00 -4.20 -14.95
N GLY A 46 -0.40 -5.47 -14.87
CA GLY A 46 -1.77 -5.89 -14.56
C GLY A 46 -2.68 -5.64 -15.76
N THR A 47 -2.53 -6.49 -16.79
CA THR A 47 -3.05 -6.24 -18.13
C THR A 47 -4.57 -6.01 -18.15
N PRO A 48 -5.41 -6.85 -17.50
CA PRO A 48 -6.85 -6.63 -17.48
C PRO A 48 -7.25 -5.32 -16.80
N ASN A 49 -6.62 -5.00 -15.66
CA ASN A 49 -6.89 -3.75 -14.95
C ASN A 49 -6.54 -2.51 -15.79
N ILE A 50 -5.46 -2.53 -16.58
CA ILE A 50 -5.10 -1.41 -17.45
C ILE A 50 -6.10 -1.25 -18.58
N LEU A 51 -6.50 -2.33 -19.25
CA LEU A 51 -7.47 -2.29 -20.34
C LEU A 51 -8.80 -1.69 -19.85
N PHE A 52 -9.35 -2.24 -18.77
CA PHE A 52 -10.62 -1.76 -18.24
C PHE A 52 -10.52 -0.34 -17.66
N ALA A 53 -9.41 0.01 -17.02
CA ALA A 53 -9.21 1.38 -16.56
C ALA A 53 -9.07 2.37 -17.72
N ALA A 54 -8.47 2.00 -18.85
CA ALA A 54 -8.38 2.88 -20.02
C ALA A 54 -9.78 3.18 -20.60
N VAL A 55 -10.61 2.15 -20.77
CA VAL A 55 -12.01 2.31 -21.21
C VAL A 55 -12.79 3.15 -20.20
N HIS A 56 -12.75 2.79 -18.92
CA HIS A 56 -13.45 3.52 -17.87
C HIS A 56 -12.97 4.97 -17.76
N TRP A 57 -11.70 5.26 -17.99
CA TRP A 57 -11.16 6.63 -18.01
C TRP A 57 -11.80 7.47 -19.11
N HIS A 58 -12.00 6.91 -20.30
CA HIS A 58 -12.71 7.60 -21.38
C HIS A 58 -14.19 7.81 -21.06
N LEU A 59 -14.89 6.79 -20.53
CA LEU A 59 -16.28 6.94 -20.09
C LEU A 59 -16.43 8.06 -19.04
N LEU A 60 -15.52 8.10 -18.06
CA LEU A 60 -15.46 9.15 -17.03
C LEU A 60 -15.11 10.55 -17.57
N SER A 61 -14.62 10.65 -18.81
CA SER A 61 -14.37 11.94 -19.47
C SER A 61 -15.64 12.56 -20.06
N GLY A 62 -16.73 11.80 -20.13
CA GLY A 62 -18.02 12.25 -20.67
C GLY A 62 -18.23 11.90 -22.14
N VAL A 63 -17.51 10.91 -22.68
CA VAL A 63 -17.77 10.42 -24.04
C VAL A 63 -19.19 9.85 -24.15
N SER A 64 -19.89 10.22 -25.22
CA SER A 64 -21.25 9.74 -25.49
C SER A 64 -21.19 8.43 -26.25
N HIS A 65 -21.38 7.31 -25.55
CA HIS A 65 -21.37 5.98 -26.16
C HIS A 65 -22.34 5.03 -25.39
N PRO A 66 -23.02 4.07 -26.06
CA PRO A 66 -23.95 3.13 -25.40
C PRO A 66 -23.34 2.32 -24.25
N LEU A 67 -22.02 2.11 -24.26
CA LEU A 67 -21.28 1.43 -23.18
C LEU A 67 -21.43 2.14 -21.83
N THR A 68 -21.61 3.47 -21.83
CA THR A 68 -21.80 4.26 -20.61
C THR A 68 -22.97 3.75 -19.76
N ASP A 69 -24.03 3.26 -20.41
CA ASP A 69 -25.23 2.75 -19.75
C ASP A 69 -24.99 1.48 -18.94
N PHE A 70 -23.82 0.86 -19.01
CA PHE A 70 -23.49 -0.34 -18.24
C PHE A 70 -22.62 -0.05 -17.01
N TYR A 71 -22.06 1.16 -16.90
CA TYR A 71 -21.10 1.50 -15.84
C TYR A 71 -21.81 2.24 -14.68
N PRO A 72 -22.05 1.60 -13.52
CA PRO A 72 -22.71 2.25 -12.36
C PRO A 72 -21.92 3.42 -11.78
N SER A 73 -20.63 3.54 -12.10
CA SER A 73 -19.80 4.70 -11.76
C SER A 73 -20.02 5.93 -12.64
N VAL A 74 -20.82 5.80 -13.71
CA VAL A 74 -21.09 6.83 -14.73
C VAL A 74 -22.59 7.06 -14.94
N THR A 75 -23.43 6.04 -14.78
CA THR A 75 -24.90 6.12 -14.84
C THR A 75 -25.56 5.67 -13.52
N ASP A 76 -26.70 6.27 -13.18
CA ASP A 76 -27.49 5.92 -11.99
C ASP A 76 -28.36 4.67 -12.22
N ASP A 77 -28.65 4.30 -13.47
CA ASP A 77 -29.49 3.15 -13.85
C ASP A 77 -28.75 2.26 -14.87
N PRO A 78 -27.83 1.39 -14.41
CA PRO A 78 -27.03 0.55 -15.28
C PRO A 78 -27.86 -0.58 -15.90
N LYS A 79 -27.72 -0.78 -17.21
CA LYS A 79 -28.34 -1.87 -17.97
C LYS A 79 -27.81 -3.24 -17.51
N THR A 80 -28.69 -4.23 -17.52
CA THR A 80 -28.38 -5.63 -17.16
C THR A 80 -28.14 -6.55 -18.36
N ALA A 81 -28.36 -6.05 -19.58
CA ALA A 81 -28.10 -6.76 -20.83
C ALA A 81 -26.61 -7.12 -20.97
N ASP A 82 -26.24 -7.83 -22.04
CA ASP A 82 -24.84 -8.17 -22.29
C ASP A 82 -24.01 -6.90 -22.60
N PRO A 83 -23.02 -6.54 -21.76
CA PRO A 83 -22.18 -5.36 -21.97
C PRO A 83 -21.08 -5.59 -23.02
N PHE A 84 -20.83 -6.84 -23.43
CA PHE A 84 -19.68 -7.16 -24.26
C PHE A 84 -19.73 -6.57 -25.67
N PRO A 85 -20.85 -6.64 -26.42
CA PRO A 85 -20.92 -6.03 -27.75
C PRO A 85 -20.59 -4.51 -27.76
N PRO A 86 -21.21 -3.65 -26.93
CA PRO A 86 -20.84 -2.23 -26.89
C PRO A 86 -19.43 -2.01 -26.33
N PHE A 87 -18.90 -2.89 -25.48
CA PHE A 87 -17.52 -2.79 -25.03
C PHE A 87 -16.52 -3.02 -26.16
N ARG A 88 -16.74 -4.07 -26.96
CA ARG A 88 -15.90 -4.38 -28.12
C ARG A 88 -15.96 -3.27 -29.17
N GLU A 89 -17.16 -2.76 -29.44
CA GLU A 89 -17.39 -1.61 -30.34
C GLU A 89 -16.63 -0.38 -29.86
N PHE A 90 -16.77 -0.02 -28.57
CA PHE A 90 -16.05 1.09 -27.97
C PHE A 90 -14.53 0.98 -28.14
N CYS A 91 -13.95 -0.19 -27.87
CA CYS A 91 -12.52 -0.41 -28.03
C CYS A 91 -12.06 -0.21 -29.48
N ALA A 92 -12.86 -0.64 -30.46
CA ALA A 92 -12.58 -0.45 -31.88
C ALA A 92 -12.72 1.00 -32.33
N GLU A 93 -13.75 1.71 -31.86
CA GLU A 93 -13.98 3.11 -32.21
C GLU A 93 -12.93 4.05 -31.60
N HIS A 94 -12.46 3.73 -30.40
CA HIS A 94 -11.55 4.58 -29.62
C HIS A 94 -10.11 4.03 -29.53
N GLU A 95 -9.71 3.12 -30.41
CA GLU A 95 -8.41 2.44 -30.37
C GLU A 95 -7.24 3.43 -30.28
N ASP A 96 -7.22 4.44 -31.15
CA ASP A 96 -6.17 5.47 -31.19
C ASP A 96 -6.02 6.25 -29.88
N GLU A 97 -7.13 6.44 -29.15
CA GLU A 97 -7.15 7.14 -27.88
C GLU A 97 -6.77 6.22 -26.70
N LEU A 98 -7.12 4.94 -26.80
CA LEU A 98 -6.78 3.92 -25.81
C LEU A 98 -5.28 3.58 -25.83
N LEU A 99 -4.67 3.42 -27.02
CA LEU A 99 -3.27 2.99 -27.17
C LEU A 99 -2.27 3.79 -26.31
N PRO A 100 -2.31 5.14 -26.27
CA PRO A 100 -1.47 5.91 -25.35
C PRO A 100 -1.66 5.56 -23.88
N LEU A 101 -2.89 5.30 -23.42
CA LEU A 101 -3.17 4.90 -22.04
C LEU A 101 -2.60 3.50 -21.76
N LEU A 102 -2.88 2.53 -22.64
CA LEU A 102 -2.44 1.14 -22.52
C LEU A 102 -0.90 1.03 -22.41
N ARG A 103 -0.19 1.78 -23.27
CA ARG A 103 1.28 1.76 -23.32
C ARG A 103 1.94 2.47 -22.13
N ASN A 104 1.35 3.58 -21.66
CA ASN A 104 2.05 4.50 -20.76
C ASN A 104 1.56 4.47 -19.32
N ARG A 105 0.28 4.19 -19.08
CA ARG A 105 -0.26 4.18 -17.73
C ARG A 105 0.10 2.89 -16.97
N ARG A 106 -0.10 2.94 -15.66
CA ARG A 106 0.23 1.87 -14.71
C ARG A 106 -0.92 1.68 -13.73
N THR A 107 -1.09 0.45 -13.26
CA THR A 107 -1.92 0.13 -12.10
C THR A 107 -1.33 0.82 -10.88
N GLN A 108 -2.19 1.42 -10.08
CA GLN A 108 -1.82 2.23 -8.92
C GLN A 108 -2.87 2.05 -7.82
N THR A 109 -2.48 1.44 -6.71
CA THR A 109 -3.42 1.06 -5.65
C THR A 109 -3.43 2.09 -4.52
N ASN A 110 -4.23 3.15 -4.65
CA ASN A 110 -4.42 4.17 -3.61
C ASN A 110 -5.49 3.73 -2.59
N ALA A 111 -5.21 2.71 -1.78
CA ALA A 111 -6.14 2.22 -0.77
C ALA A 111 -6.02 3.03 0.54
N VAL A 112 -6.70 4.17 0.58
CA VAL A 112 -6.63 5.13 1.70
C VAL A 112 -7.06 4.54 3.05
N ARG A 113 -7.87 3.48 3.05
CA ARG A 113 -8.22 2.72 4.27
C ARG A 113 -7.00 2.17 5.00
N ARG A 114 -5.83 2.00 4.35
CA ARG A 114 -4.58 1.62 5.06
C ARG A 114 -4.24 2.58 6.19
N CYS A 115 -4.64 3.85 6.08
CA CYS A 115 -4.44 4.83 7.12
C CYS A 115 -5.07 4.42 8.46
N THR A 116 -6.10 3.57 8.49
CA THR A 116 -6.75 3.13 9.75
C THR A 116 -5.85 2.22 10.58
N ALA A 117 -4.86 1.56 9.96
CA ALA A 117 -3.79 0.88 10.67
C ALA A 117 -2.58 1.79 10.93
N LEU A 118 -2.30 2.74 10.03
CA LEU A 118 -1.17 3.66 10.17
C LEU A 118 -1.36 4.68 11.30
N PHE A 119 -2.57 5.20 11.50
CA PHE A 119 -2.86 6.14 12.58
C PHE A 119 -2.42 5.62 13.96
N PRO A 120 -2.91 4.46 14.45
CA PRO A 120 -2.47 3.94 15.74
C PRO A 120 -0.97 3.62 15.77
N ALA A 121 -0.40 3.15 14.66
CA ALA A 121 1.04 2.86 14.59
C ALA A 121 1.90 4.14 14.74
N PHE A 122 1.53 5.22 14.05
CA PHE A 122 2.22 6.51 14.15
C PHE A 122 2.01 7.16 15.52
N SER A 123 0.82 7.01 16.11
CA SER A 123 0.54 7.42 17.49
C SER A 123 1.43 6.70 18.49
N HIS A 124 1.60 5.38 18.35
CA HIS A 124 2.52 4.61 19.17
C HIS A 124 3.96 5.10 19.02
N ILE A 125 4.47 5.24 17.78
CA ILE A 125 5.83 5.72 17.51
C ILE A 125 6.06 7.11 18.12
N SER A 126 5.13 8.04 17.91
CA SER A 126 5.21 9.39 18.46
C SER A 126 5.34 9.37 19.98
N ASN A 127 4.56 8.52 20.66
CA ASN A 127 4.63 8.38 22.12
C ASN A 127 5.96 7.81 22.59
N GLU A 128 6.48 6.77 21.91
CA GLU A 128 7.79 6.18 22.23
C GLU A 128 8.95 7.19 22.10
N VAL A 129 8.82 8.18 21.21
CA VAL A 129 9.84 9.24 21.03
C VAL A 129 9.51 10.54 21.78
N GLY A 130 8.54 10.54 22.70
CA GLY A 130 8.23 11.68 23.55
C GLY A 130 7.42 12.80 22.89
N GLY A 131 6.62 12.50 21.87
CA GLY A 131 5.74 13.45 21.18
C GLY A 131 6.45 14.36 20.17
N GLU A 132 7.64 13.97 19.73
CA GLU A 132 8.36 14.69 18.68
C GLU A 132 7.60 14.62 17.34
N PRO A 133 7.56 15.71 16.56
CA PRO A 133 6.92 15.70 15.25
C PRO A 133 7.53 14.65 14.31
N LEU A 134 6.69 13.90 13.62
CA LEU A 134 7.10 12.84 12.70
C LEU A 134 7.54 13.41 11.34
N ALA A 135 8.61 12.87 10.78
CA ALA A 135 8.94 13.06 9.37
C ALA A 135 8.60 11.78 8.58
N LEU A 136 7.78 11.91 7.54
CA LEU A 136 7.24 10.79 6.78
C LEU A 136 7.91 10.68 5.41
N VAL A 137 8.39 9.49 5.08
CA VAL A 137 8.83 9.14 3.73
C VAL A 137 8.04 7.92 3.25
N GLU A 138 7.21 8.09 2.22
CA GLU A 138 6.45 7.00 1.60
C GLU A 138 7.11 6.59 0.28
N LEU A 139 7.32 5.28 0.09
CA LEU A 139 7.82 4.69 -1.15
C LEU A 139 6.66 4.14 -1.98
N GLY A 140 6.53 4.63 -3.21
CA GLY A 140 5.40 4.30 -4.07
C GLY A 140 4.08 4.99 -3.70
N PRO A 141 4.06 6.27 -3.28
CA PRO A 141 2.86 6.95 -2.80
C PRO A 141 1.76 7.11 -3.87
N SER A 142 2.07 6.89 -5.15
CA SER A 142 1.16 7.15 -6.26
C SER A 142 0.66 8.60 -6.30
N GLY A 143 -0.58 8.86 -5.86
CA GLY A 143 -1.15 10.21 -5.66
C GLY A 143 -0.87 10.81 -4.28
N GLY A 144 -0.14 10.08 -3.43
CA GLY A 144 0.21 10.36 -2.03
C GLY A 144 -0.96 10.66 -1.13
N LEU A 145 -2.04 9.89 -1.29
CA LEU A 145 -3.20 10.00 -0.42
C LEU A 145 -2.89 9.52 1.01
N ASN A 146 -2.05 8.51 1.18
CA ASN A 146 -1.69 8.03 2.53
C ASN A 146 -0.75 8.99 3.26
N LEU A 147 0.02 9.83 2.55
CA LEU A 147 0.77 10.93 3.16
C LEU A 147 -0.15 11.88 3.93
N CYS A 148 -1.45 11.95 3.64
CA CYS A 148 -2.41 12.83 4.31
C CYS A 148 -3.15 12.17 5.49
N TRP A 149 -2.63 11.07 6.06
CA TRP A 149 -3.30 10.30 7.12
C TRP A 149 -3.84 11.16 8.28
N ASP A 150 -3.06 12.11 8.81
CA ASP A 150 -3.44 13.02 9.91
C ASP A 150 -4.48 14.08 9.52
N ARG A 151 -5.04 13.99 8.31
CA ARG A 151 -6.05 14.90 7.76
C ARG A 151 -7.36 14.18 7.45
N TYR A 152 -7.46 12.92 7.81
CA TYR A 152 -8.67 12.12 7.70
C TYR A 152 -9.40 12.02 9.02
N VAL A 153 -10.65 11.61 8.93
CA VAL A 153 -11.47 11.22 10.07
C VAL A 153 -11.48 9.71 10.15
N TYR A 154 -11.30 9.17 11.33
CA TYR A 154 -11.24 7.74 11.58
C TYR A 154 -12.44 7.35 12.42
N ASP A 155 -13.23 6.40 11.95
CA ASP A 155 -14.39 5.88 12.65
C ASP A 155 -14.16 4.40 12.97
N TYR A 156 -13.94 4.12 14.25
CA TYR A 156 -13.74 2.76 14.76
C TYR A 156 -15.01 2.18 15.41
N GLY A 157 -16.19 2.75 15.11
CA GLY A 157 -17.45 2.35 15.70
C GLY A 157 -17.48 2.64 17.20
N ASP A 158 -17.67 1.59 18.00
CA ASP A 158 -17.78 1.70 19.47
C ASP A 158 -16.52 2.26 20.14
N GLU A 159 -15.36 2.10 19.50
CA GLU A 159 -14.08 2.64 19.98
C GLU A 159 -13.93 4.14 19.72
N GLY A 160 -14.89 4.74 19.00
CA GLY A 160 -15.01 6.17 18.82
C GLY A 160 -14.53 6.70 17.47
N ARG A 161 -14.62 8.02 17.34
CA ARG A 161 -14.36 8.76 16.12
C ARG A 161 -13.30 9.85 16.35
N TYR A 162 -12.26 9.86 15.52
CA TYR A 162 -11.06 10.65 15.71
C TYR A 162 -10.78 11.54 14.49
N GLY A 163 -10.32 12.76 14.76
CA GLY A 163 -9.97 13.74 13.72
C GLY A 163 -11.15 14.59 13.25
N THR A 164 -10.87 15.55 12.36
CA THR A 164 -11.86 16.47 11.79
C THR A 164 -11.65 16.59 10.29
N GLY A 165 -12.72 16.57 9.51
CA GLY A 165 -12.62 16.62 8.05
C GLY A 165 -13.77 15.91 7.31
N GLU A 166 -13.64 15.87 5.99
CA GLU A 166 -14.67 15.35 5.07
C GLU A 166 -14.43 13.90 4.62
N CYS A 167 -13.20 13.40 4.72
CA CYS A 167 -12.85 12.03 4.34
C CYS A 167 -12.88 11.13 5.59
N ILE A 168 -13.93 10.33 5.71
CA ILE A 168 -14.15 9.41 6.83
C ILE A 168 -13.71 8.00 6.40
N LEU A 169 -12.76 7.44 7.16
CA LEU A 169 -12.25 6.08 7.03
C LEU A 169 -12.83 5.23 8.16
N ASP A 170 -13.74 4.33 7.79
CA ASP A 170 -14.31 3.33 8.68
C ASP A 170 -13.39 2.12 8.84
N SER A 171 -13.29 1.57 10.05
CA SER A 171 -12.58 0.32 10.33
C SER A 171 -13.07 -0.34 11.61
N GLU A 172 -13.22 -1.66 11.58
CA GLU A 172 -13.57 -2.45 12.77
C GLU A 172 -12.31 -2.95 13.48
N ILE A 173 -12.25 -2.86 14.81
CA ILE A 173 -11.19 -3.46 15.62
C ILE A 173 -11.64 -4.87 16.01
N ARG A 174 -11.04 -5.89 15.37
CA ARG A 174 -11.31 -7.32 15.63
C ARG A 174 -10.29 -7.91 16.60
N SER A 175 -10.17 -7.30 17.77
CA SER A 175 -9.16 -7.62 18.77
C SER A 175 -9.74 -7.36 20.15
N GLU A 176 -9.38 -8.17 21.15
CA GLU A 176 -9.70 -7.91 22.56
C GLU A 176 -8.95 -6.69 23.12
N ARG A 177 -7.90 -6.23 22.42
CA ARG A 177 -7.11 -5.06 22.79
C ARG A 177 -7.31 -3.95 21.78
N SER A 178 -7.72 -2.78 22.25
CA SER A 178 -7.74 -1.57 21.44
C SER A 178 -6.31 -1.09 21.18
N PRO A 179 -5.98 -0.67 19.94
CA PRO A 179 -4.72 -0.01 19.67
C PRO A 179 -4.66 1.37 20.36
N PRO A 180 -3.49 2.01 20.48
CA PRO A 180 -3.42 3.36 21.02
C PRO A 180 -4.13 4.34 20.07
N LEU A 181 -5.29 4.81 20.48
CA LEU A 181 -6.13 5.79 19.78
C LEU A 181 -6.13 7.11 20.58
N PRO A 182 -5.13 7.98 20.40
CA PRO A 182 -5.10 9.25 21.10
C PRO A 182 -6.14 10.22 20.55
N ASP A 183 -6.67 11.09 21.42
CA ASP A 183 -7.57 12.18 21.02
C ASP A 183 -6.86 13.19 20.09
N GLU A 184 -5.55 13.37 20.29
CA GLU A 184 -4.70 14.25 19.49
C GLU A 184 -3.81 13.47 18.53
N PHE A 185 -3.76 13.95 17.28
CA PHE A 185 -2.92 13.38 16.25
C PHE A 185 -1.46 13.76 16.45
N PRO A 186 -0.50 12.83 16.25
CA PRO A 186 0.90 13.17 16.15
C PRO A 186 1.16 14.31 15.16
N ARG A 187 1.97 15.29 15.58
CA ARG A 187 2.37 16.37 14.68
C ARG A 187 3.23 15.81 13.56
N VAL A 188 3.01 16.28 12.33
CA VAL A 188 3.85 15.92 11.18
C VAL A 188 4.71 17.12 10.78
N ALA A 189 6.02 16.98 10.88
CA ALA A 189 6.98 18.03 10.48
C ALA A 189 7.20 18.07 8.97
N SER A 190 7.23 16.91 8.29
CA SER A 190 7.44 16.85 6.85
C SER A 190 6.87 15.58 6.22
N ARG A 191 6.56 15.66 4.93
CA ARG A 191 6.04 14.56 4.11
C ARG A 191 6.81 14.53 2.80
N ILE A 192 7.33 13.36 2.45
CA ILE A 192 8.07 13.14 1.22
C ILE A 192 7.54 11.86 0.57
N GLY A 193 7.05 11.98 -0.65
CA GLY A 193 6.70 10.84 -1.48
C GLY A 193 7.82 10.55 -2.48
N ILE A 194 8.21 9.28 -2.64
CA ILE A 194 9.17 8.83 -3.66
C ILE A 194 8.49 7.79 -4.55
N ASP A 195 8.13 8.20 -5.77
CA ASP A 195 7.46 7.35 -6.74
C ASP A 195 8.20 7.26 -8.08
N LEU A 196 8.09 6.12 -8.77
CA LEU A 196 8.59 5.92 -10.13
C LEU A 196 7.67 6.57 -11.18
N ASN A 197 6.38 6.69 -10.89
CA ASN A 197 5.35 7.28 -11.73
C ASN A 197 4.36 8.09 -10.86
N PRO A 198 4.81 9.20 -10.24
CA PRO A 198 3.94 9.99 -9.38
C PRO A 198 2.79 10.60 -10.19
N LEU A 199 1.60 10.61 -9.59
CA LEU A 199 0.39 11.20 -10.16
C LEU A 199 0.05 12.48 -9.38
N ASP A 200 -0.27 13.56 -10.09
CA ASP A 200 -0.70 14.80 -9.46
C ASP A 200 -2.23 14.83 -9.38
N VAL A 201 -2.78 14.62 -8.19
CA VAL A 201 -4.24 14.60 -8.00
C VAL A 201 -4.91 15.95 -8.28
N ARG A 202 -4.17 17.04 -8.47
CA ARG A 202 -4.69 18.34 -8.91
C ARG A 202 -4.84 18.43 -10.43
N ASP A 203 -4.14 17.57 -11.16
CA ASP A 203 -4.37 17.37 -12.58
C ASP A 203 -5.59 16.45 -12.76
N GLU A 204 -6.58 16.91 -13.52
CA GLU A 204 -7.82 16.16 -13.70
C GLU A 204 -7.63 14.88 -14.53
N THR A 205 -6.61 14.82 -15.39
CA THR A 205 -6.26 13.61 -16.15
C THR A 205 -5.77 12.50 -15.22
N ASP A 206 -4.88 12.85 -14.28
CA ASP A 206 -4.33 11.95 -13.29
C ASP A 206 -5.37 11.56 -12.23
N ALA A 207 -6.16 12.51 -11.74
CA ALA A 207 -7.26 12.22 -10.82
C ALA A 207 -8.30 11.28 -11.45
N ARG A 208 -8.63 11.49 -12.73
CA ARG A 208 -9.51 10.58 -13.48
C ARG A 208 -8.87 9.20 -13.66
N TRP A 209 -7.55 9.12 -13.90
CA TRP A 209 -6.85 7.82 -13.99
C TRP A 209 -6.94 7.04 -12.68
N LEU A 210 -6.74 7.71 -11.54
CA LEU A 210 -6.93 7.09 -10.23
C LEU A 210 -8.37 6.59 -10.02
N ARG A 211 -9.38 7.35 -10.47
CA ARG A 211 -10.79 6.94 -10.40
C ARG A 211 -11.08 5.75 -11.30
N ALA A 212 -10.53 5.73 -12.51
CA ALA A 212 -10.76 4.65 -13.47
C ALA A 212 -10.21 3.29 -13.01
N LEU A 213 -9.16 3.31 -12.18
CA LEU A 213 -8.60 2.11 -11.52
C LEU A 213 -9.48 1.55 -10.40
N VAL A 214 -10.51 2.29 -9.97
CA VAL A 214 -11.55 1.76 -9.08
C VAL A 214 -12.65 1.15 -9.93
N TRP A 215 -12.99 -0.10 -9.65
CA TRP A 215 -13.98 -0.84 -10.43
C TRP A 215 -15.37 -0.17 -10.34
N PRO A 216 -16.20 -0.28 -11.37
CA PRO A 216 -17.43 0.52 -11.50
C PRO A 216 -18.36 0.37 -10.30
N GLU A 217 -18.56 -0.85 -9.80
CA GLU A 217 -19.46 -1.20 -8.70
C GLU A 217 -18.92 -0.83 -7.32
N HIS A 218 -17.63 -0.48 -7.18
CA HIS A 218 -17.02 -0.20 -5.88
C HIS A 218 -17.28 1.24 -5.41
N GLU A 219 -18.55 1.60 -5.21
CA GLU A 219 -19.00 2.96 -4.81
C GLU A 219 -18.26 3.52 -3.59
N ASP A 220 -18.08 2.71 -2.56
CA ASP A 220 -17.36 3.10 -1.36
C ASP A 220 -15.91 3.49 -1.66
N ARG A 221 -15.24 2.75 -2.55
CA ARG A 221 -13.87 3.08 -2.98
C ARG A 221 -13.86 4.38 -3.79
N HIS A 222 -14.86 4.62 -4.64
CA HIS A 222 -15.01 5.90 -5.36
C HIS A 222 -15.23 7.07 -4.40
N ARG A 223 -16.09 6.90 -3.38
CA ARG A 223 -16.35 7.90 -2.34
C ARG A 223 -15.08 8.24 -1.57
N LEU A 224 -14.36 7.22 -1.09
CA LEU A 224 -13.12 7.39 -0.34
C LEU A 224 -12.02 8.04 -1.17
N LEU A 225 -11.83 7.58 -2.41
CA LEU A 225 -10.86 8.19 -3.33
C LEU A 225 -11.15 9.67 -3.54
N ARG A 226 -12.42 10.04 -3.82
CA ARG A 226 -12.83 11.43 -4.00
C ARG A 226 -12.57 12.28 -2.75
N GLY A 227 -12.95 11.78 -1.57
CA GLY A 227 -12.70 12.48 -0.31
C GLY A 227 -11.21 12.70 -0.05
N ALA A 228 -10.40 11.66 -0.24
CA ALA A 228 -8.94 11.72 -0.05
C ALA A 228 -8.26 12.63 -1.08
N THR A 229 -8.67 12.58 -2.34
CA THR A 229 -8.20 13.50 -3.38
C THR A 229 -8.51 14.95 -3.03
N ASN A 230 -9.70 15.25 -2.51
CA ASN A 230 -10.04 16.62 -2.09
C ASN A 230 -9.16 17.11 -0.94
N VAL A 231 -8.91 16.25 0.06
CA VAL A 231 -7.99 16.55 1.16
C VAL A 231 -6.57 16.80 0.63
N ALA A 232 -6.05 15.93 -0.24
CA ALA A 232 -4.72 16.05 -0.82
C ALA A 232 -4.57 17.32 -1.71
N ARG A 233 -5.61 17.68 -2.47
CA ARG A 233 -5.63 18.92 -3.27
C ARG A 233 -5.49 20.18 -2.41
N ARG A 234 -6.08 20.18 -1.20
CA ARG A 234 -6.00 21.30 -0.24
C ARG A 234 -4.70 21.31 0.56
N ASN A 235 -4.06 20.16 0.74
CA ASN A 235 -2.89 20.00 1.63
C ASN A 235 -1.67 19.59 0.81
N ARG A 236 -0.92 20.60 0.34
CA ARG A 236 0.26 20.41 -0.51
C ARG A 236 1.29 19.51 0.17
N SER A 237 1.47 18.30 -0.34
CA SER A 237 2.62 17.45 -0.03
C SER A 237 3.75 17.75 -1.02
N ASN A 238 4.99 17.78 -0.55
CA ASN A 238 6.15 17.87 -1.43
C ASN A 238 6.40 16.50 -2.05
N PHE A 239 6.11 16.34 -3.35
CA PHE A 239 6.44 15.14 -4.11
C PHE A 239 7.76 15.33 -4.85
N ASP A 240 8.72 14.42 -4.62
CA ASP A 240 9.93 14.33 -5.42
C ASP A 240 9.78 13.13 -6.38
N ARG A 241 9.97 13.36 -7.69
CA ARG A 241 10.06 12.27 -8.68
C ARG A 241 11.25 11.37 -8.34
N GLY A 242 10.97 10.11 -7.99
CA GLY A 242 11.94 9.09 -7.61
C GLY A 242 12.73 8.50 -8.77
N THR A 243 12.51 8.95 -10.02
CA THR A 243 13.25 8.50 -11.20
C THR A 243 14.68 9.08 -11.23
N ARG A 244 15.52 8.71 -10.27
CA ARG A 244 16.98 8.81 -10.42
C ARG A 244 17.60 7.50 -9.94
N SER A 245 18.03 6.71 -10.93
CA SER A 245 18.85 5.50 -10.82
C SER A 245 19.69 5.47 -9.53
N ARG A 246 19.66 4.33 -8.83
CA ARG A 246 20.44 4.04 -7.60
C ARG A 246 21.95 4.33 -7.72
N ASN A 247 22.47 4.49 -8.94
CA ASN A 247 23.89 4.73 -9.22
C ASN A 247 24.23 6.21 -9.54
N SER A 248 23.30 7.15 -9.39
CA SER A 248 23.60 8.56 -9.63
C SER A 248 24.20 9.24 -8.38
N PRO A 249 25.36 9.91 -8.46
CA PRO A 249 25.95 10.65 -7.32
C PRO A 249 25.02 11.73 -6.74
N THR A 250 23.99 12.16 -7.47
CA THR A 250 22.95 13.08 -6.99
C THR A 250 21.86 12.45 -6.10
N PHE A 251 21.66 11.12 -6.10
CA PHE A 251 20.80 10.43 -5.12
C PHE A 251 21.28 10.74 -3.70
N SER A 252 22.59 10.67 -3.49
CA SER A 252 23.21 10.99 -2.21
C SER A 252 23.02 12.46 -1.82
N ARG A 253 23.00 13.42 -2.76
CA ARG A 253 22.87 14.86 -2.46
C ARG A 253 21.43 15.30 -2.23
N GLY A 254 20.47 14.80 -3.02
CA GLY A 254 19.03 15.10 -2.84
C GLY A 254 18.48 14.47 -1.56
N PHE A 255 18.70 13.16 -1.38
CA PHE A 255 18.36 12.48 -0.14
C PHE A 255 19.08 13.10 1.05
N ARG A 256 20.40 13.36 1.00
CA ARG A 256 21.07 14.07 2.11
C ARG A 256 20.57 15.49 2.30
N ARG A 257 20.07 16.21 1.30
CA ARG A 257 19.61 17.59 1.47
C ARG A 257 18.20 17.66 2.04
N THR A 258 17.30 16.77 1.61
CA THR A 258 15.95 16.66 2.18
C THR A 258 15.98 15.98 3.56
N PHE A 259 16.78 14.92 3.73
CA PHE A 259 17.02 14.27 5.02
C PHE A 259 17.82 15.16 5.97
N ARG A 260 18.80 15.94 5.49
CA ARG A 260 19.43 16.98 6.35
C ARG A 260 18.48 18.13 6.62
N SER A 261 17.58 18.53 5.72
CA SER A 261 16.60 19.57 6.03
C SER A 261 15.66 19.10 7.14
N ALA A 262 15.15 17.86 7.04
CA ALA A 262 14.31 17.22 8.04
C ALA A 262 15.04 16.93 9.37
N CYS A 263 16.32 16.52 9.32
CA CYS A 263 17.15 16.36 10.53
C CYS A 263 17.78 17.67 11.04
N SER A 264 17.85 18.75 10.26
CA SER A 264 18.56 19.98 10.66
C SER A 264 17.76 20.82 11.65
N THR A 265 16.48 20.53 11.81
CA THR A 265 15.64 21.18 12.82
C THR A 265 16.02 20.78 14.25
N ARG A 266 16.82 19.73 14.48
CA ARG A 266 17.50 19.48 15.77
C ARG A 266 18.85 18.78 15.56
N ARG A 267 19.94 19.39 16.06
CA ARG A 267 21.21 18.67 16.27
C ARG A 267 20.98 17.57 17.31
N CYS A 268 20.62 16.37 16.86
CA CYS A 268 20.82 15.15 17.66
C CYS A 268 22.29 14.76 17.56
N ASP A 269 23.08 15.17 18.56
CA ASP A 269 24.47 14.72 18.75
C ASP A 269 24.48 13.22 19.08
N ILE A 270 24.52 12.37 18.06
CA ILE A 270 24.59 10.89 18.19
C ILE A 270 25.98 10.38 18.64
N ASN A 271 26.88 11.26 19.08
CA ASN A 271 28.28 10.89 19.36
C ASN A 271 28.78 11.12 20.80
N SER A 272 27.92 11.05 21.81
CA SER A 272 28.39 10.90 23.20
C SER A 272 28.46 9.43 23.63
N ARG A 273 29.35 8.64 23.00
CA ARG A 273 29.83 7.40 23.64
C ARG A 273 30.65 7.79 24.86
N LYS A 274 30.05 7.73 26.05
CA LYS A 274 30.77 7.73 27.34
C LYS A 274 31.77 6.57 27.32
N ARG A 275 33.03 6.89 27.02
CA ARG A 275 34.16 6.01 27.35
C ARG A 275 34.31 6.04 28.86
N HIS A 276 34.01 4.94 29.54
CA HIS A 276 34.53 4.69 30.88
C HIS A 276 36.06 4.63 30.76
N ARG A 277 36.73 5.72 31.13
CA ARG A 277 38.14 5.73 31.47
C ARG A 277 38.24 5.25 32.92
N THR A 278 38.72 4.03 33.10
CA THR A 278 39.34 3.62 34.36
C THR A 278 40.67 4.35 34.46
N ASP A 279 40.75 5.22 35.46
CA ASP A 279 41.93 5.99 35.82
C ASP A 279 42.86 5.11 36.65
N SER A 280 44.07 4.84 36.15
CA SER A 280 45.26 4.63 36.97
C SER A 280 46.46 4.35 36.06
N GLY A 281 47.29 5.37 35.86
CA GLY A 281 48.61 5.21 35.25
C GLY A 281 49.58 6.22 35.82
N ARG A 282 50.44 5.78 36.75
CA ARG A 282 51.88 6.07 36.77
C ARG A 282 52.55 5.33 37.91
N GLY A 283 53.44 4.42 37.53
CA GLY A 283 54.37 3.79 38.44
C GLY A 283 55.50 4.74 38.85
N SER A 284 55.96 4.56 40.08
CA SER A 284 57.31 4.91 40.49
C SER A 284 57.78 3.95 41.58
N LYS A 285 58.93 3.32 41.31
CA LYS A 285 59.92 2.73 42.24
C LYS A 285 59.59 1.39 42.95
N LEU A 286 60.45 0.40 42.63
CA LEU A 286 60.86 -0.81 43.39
C LEU A 286 61.19 -0.50 44.88
N PRO A 287 61.23 -1.47 45.83
CA PRO A 287 61.75 -2.85 45.65
C PRO A 287 61.10 -4.04 46.43
N ARG A 288 61.43 -5.26 45.93
CA ARG A 288 61.72 -6.58 46.59
C ARG A 288 60.83 -7.13 47.73
N ARG A 289 60.25 -8.34 47.53
CA ARG A 289 60.66 -9.68 48.09
C ARG A 289 59.54 -10.75 47.96
N ASN A 290 59.95 -11.99 47.63
CA ASN A 290 59.51 -13.36 48.04
C ASN A 290 58.00 -13.69 48.13
N ASP A 291 57.45 -14.89 47.87
CA ASP A 291 57.95 -16.25 47.66
C ASP A 291 56.79 -17.12 47.07
N ARG A 292 57.12 -18.29 46.48
CA ARG A 292 56.36 -19.58 46.42
C ARG A 292 54.89 -19.60 45.94
N SER A 293 54.50 -20.31 44.85
CA SER A 293 54.55 -21.76 44.50
C SER A 293 53.15 -22.41 44.54
N THR A 294 52.97 -23.44 43.69
CA THR A 294 51.79 -24.33 43.46
C THR A 294 50.78 -23.80 42.42
N GLY A 295 50.34 -24.48 41.36
CA GLY A 295 50.54 -25.85 40.88
C GLY A 295 49.18 -26.47 40.48
N CYS A 296 48.84 -26.43 39.16
CA CYS A 296 48.05 -27.35 38.27
C CYS A 296 46.90 -28.27 38.79
N PRO A 297 46.05 -28.91 37.92
CA PRO A 297 45.78 -28.73 36.47
C PRO A 297 44.29 -28.90 36.00
N VAL A 298 44.06 -28.47 34.75
CA VAL A 298 43.28 -29.07 33.62
C VAL A 298 42.32 -30.26 33.87
N THR A 299 41.10 -30.20 33.30
CA THR A 299 40.58 -31.19 32.31
C THR A 299 39.30 -30.74 31.58
N ARG A 300 39.33 -30.90 30.25
CA ARG A 300 38.22 -30.82 29.28
C ARG A 300 37.38 -32.10 29.32
N ARG A 301 36.06 -32.00 29.04
CA ARG A 301 35.32 -33.07 28.35
C ARG A 301 34.22 -32.52 27.42
N ARG A 302 34.28 -32.96 26.16
CA ARG A 302 33.24 -32.92 25.11
C ARG A 302 32.43 -34.23 25.15
N LYS A 303 31.15 -34.19 24.73
CA LYS A 303 30.32 -35.23 24.04
C LYS A 303 29.00 -34.52 23.64
N SER A 304 28.47 -34.44 22.40
CA SER A 304 28.16 -35.36 21.28
C SER A 304 26.82 -36.12 21.39
N GLY A 305 25.96 -36.01 20.37
CA GLY A 305 24.78 -36.87 20.05
C GLY A 305 23.48 -36.04 19.89
N LYS A 306 22.85 -35.78 18.72
CA LYS A 306 22.18 -36.57 17.64
C LYS A 306 20.78 -37.16 17.96
N GLU A 307 19.81 -36.81 17.10
CA GLU A 307 18.51 -37.45 16.73
C GLU A 307 17.41 -37.50 17.83
N LEU A 308 16.07 -37.52 17.65
CA LEU A 308 15.04 -37.82 16.63
C LEU A 308 13.81 -36.90 16.96
N SER A 309 12.74 -36.65 16.16
CA SER A 309 11.75 -37.58 15.60
C SER A 309 10.72 -36.88 14.68
N ARG A 310 10.02 -37.67 13.85
CA ARG A 310 8.91 -37.33 12.93
C ARG A 310 7.57 -37.87 13.46
N SER A 311 6.48 -37.37 12.85
CA SER A 311 5.13 -37.98 12.59
C SER A 311 4.16 -38.14 13.77
N ILE A 312 2.82 -38.22 13.67
CA ILE A 312 1.68 -38.05 12.71
C ILE A 312 0.42 -38.32 13.60
N GLY A 313 -0.79 -37.82 13.29
CA GLY A 313 -2.02 -38.52 13.74
C GLY A 313 -3.31 -37.71 13.87
N SER A 314 -4.19 -37.82 12.88
CA SER A 314 -5.59 -37.38 12.86
C SER A 314 -6.54 -38.35 13.59
N THR A 315 -7.65 -37.86 14.12
CA THR A 315 -8.93 -38.59 14.21
C THR A 315 -10.12 -37.64 14.15
N ALA A 316 -11.11 -37.99 13.32
CA ALA A 316 -12.39 -37.33 13.14
C ALA A 316 -13.50 -38.07 13.91
N ARG A 317 -14.56 -37.35 14.32
CA ARG A 317 -15.97 -37.80 14.23
C ARG A 317 -16.97 -36.67 14.48
N SER A 318 -18.01 -36.70 13.66
CA SER A 318 -19.19 -35.85 13.54
C SER A 318 -20.30 -36.15 14.55
N THR A 319 -21.12 -35.15 14.88
CA THR A 319 -22.60 -35.24 15.00
C THR A 319 -23.24 -33.85 14.93
N ASP A 320 -24.09 -33.66 13.92
CA ASP A 320 -25.38 -32.95 13.84
C ASP A 320 -25.58 -31.50 14.36
N GLY A 321 -25.90 -30.62 13.41
CA GLY A 321 -27.26 -30.06 13.34
C GLY A 321 -27.53 -28.71 14.00
N TYR A 322 -27.05 -27.60 13.42
CA TYR A 322 -27.72 -26.30 13.54
C TYR A 322 -27.33 -25.37 12.39
N SER A 323 -28.32 -24.90 11.61
CA SER A 323 -28.14 -23.84 10.60
C SER A 323 -28.20 -22.45 11.25
N PRO A 324 -27.29 -21.56 10.87
CA PRO A 324 -27.64 -20.14 10.77
C PRO A 324 -27.17 -19.54 9.42
N THR A 325 -28.12 -18.96 8.70
CA THR A 325 -27.98 -17.74 7.88
C THR A 325 -26.57 -17.40 7.35
N ASN A 326 -26.27 -17.79 6.11
CA ASN A 326 -25.08 -17.33 5.38
C ASN A 326 -25.21 -15.85 5.02
N ASN A 327 -24.58 -15.00 5.83
CA ASN A 327 -24.30 -13.60 5.50
C ASN A 327 -22.90 -13.25 6.03
N THR A 328 -21.88 -13.87 5.44
CA THR A 328 -20.46 -13.44 5.47
C THR A 328 -19.64 -14.51 4.76
N GLU A 329 -19.10 -14.20 3.58
CA GLU A 329 -17.82 -14.71 3.07
C GLU A 329 -17.64 -14.18 1.64
N ASN A 330 -16.96 -13.04 1.53
CA ASN A 330 -16.04 -12.71 0.45
C ASN A 330 -15.12 -11.61 0.99
N GLY A 331 -14.37 -12.02 2.01
CA GLY A 331 -13.26 -11.24 2.52
C GLY A 331 -12.18 -11.15 1.46
N PHE A 332 -11.87 -9.91 1.09
CA PHE A 332 -10.55 -9.42 0.75
C PHE A 332 -9.48 -10.49 0.47
N GLY A 333 -9.13 -10.65 -0.80
CA GLY A 333 -7.80 -11.13 -1.12
C GLY A 333 -7.65 -11.62 -2.53
N GLY A 334 -7.25 -10.75 -3.46
CA GLY A 334 -6.37 -11.19 -4.55
C GLY A 334 -6.52 -10.53 -5.92
N PHE A 335 -6.60 -9.19 -5.95
CA PHE A 335 -5.73 -8.47 -6.90
C PHE A 335 -4.78 -7.60 -6.09
N ASP A 336 -3.90 -8.26 -5.32
CA ASP A 336 -2.79 -7.59 -4.68
C ASP A 336 -1.54 -8.50 -4.65
N ASN A 337 -1.20 -9.11 -5.80
CA ASN A 337 0.21 -9.45 -6.05
C ASN A 337 1.10 -8.20 -6.25
N SER A 338 0.49 -7.03 -6.07
CA SER A 338 1.10 -5.75 -5.79
C SER A 338 0.58 -5.15 -4.47
N VAL A 339 0.43 -5.94 -3.38
CA VAL A 339 0.50 -5.32 -2.04
C VAL A 339 1.93 -4.76 -1.96
N GLN A 340 2.17 -3.62 -2.61
CA GLN A 340 3.10 -2.66 -2.07
C GLN A 340 2.47 -2.34 -0.72
N LEU A 341 3.00 -3.00 0.31
CA LEU A 341 3.10 -2.34 1.59
C LEU A 341 3.73 -1.00 1.26
N ASP A 342 2.91 0.04 1.28
CA ASP A 342 3.39 1.41 1.18
C ASP A 342 4.37 1.56 2.33
N CYS A 343 5.66 1.49 1.99
CA CYS A 343 6.70 1.45 2.98
C CYS A 343 6.86 2.88 3.49
N PHE A 344 6.27 3.16 4.64
CA PHE A 344 6.56 4.36 5.41
C PHE A 344 7.87 4.16 6.17
N LEU A 345 8.84 5.02 5.89
CA LEU A 345 9.91 5.30 6.82
C LEU A 345 9.49 6.51 7.66
N VAL A 346 9.33 6.28 8.97
CA VAL A 346 9.05 7.32 9.96
C VAL A 346 10.36 7.64 10.66
N LEU A 347 10.73 8.92 10.67
CA LEU A 347 11.98 9.43 11.23
C LEU A 347 11.73 10.39 12.38
#